data_AF-A0A9E0MEX7-F1
#
_entry.id   AF-A0A9E0MEX7-F1
#
_cell.length_a   1.000
_cell.length_b   1.000
_cell.length_c   1.000
_cell.angle_alpha   90.00
_cell.angle_beta   90.00
_cell.angle_gamma   90.00
#
_symmetry.space_group_name_H-M   'P 1'
#
loop_
_entity.id
_entity.type
_entity.pdbx_description
1 polymer ?
#
loop_
_entity_poly.entity_id
_entity_poly.type
_entity_poly.pdbx_seq_one_letter_code
_entity_poly.pdbx_strand_id
1 'polypeptide(L)' 'MLVGTYRKRVAAMAIQLATDDPELVKQVIARLRKSGDIEPDDLVYLDRIADRWINIARENRQKAQRWQPSPALVAVARL' A
#
# COMPACT_ATOMS: atom_id res chain seq x y z
N MET A 1 12.22 28.35 2.56
CA MET A 1 12.78 27.04 2.14
C MET A 1 12.45 25.88 3.09
N LEU A 2 12.26 26.09 4.40
CA LEU A 2 11.98 25.01 5.38
C LEU A 2 10.61 24.33 5.23
N VAL A 3 9.54 25.09 4.92
CA VAL A 3 8.17 24.56 4.78
C VAL A 3 8.07 23.52 3.64
N GLY A 4 8.80 23.73 2.55
CA GLY A 4 8.82 22.79 1.42
C GLY A 4 9.45 21.45 1.78
N THR A 5 10.56 21.45 2.51
CA THR A 5 11.24 20.22 2.96
C THR A 5 10.38 19.43 3.96
N TYR A 6 9.71 20.13 4.87
CA TYR A 6 8.80 19.50 5.82
C TYR A 6 7.62 18.81 5.10
N ARG A 7 6.95 19.52 4.17
CA ARG A 7 5.86 18.95 3.36
C ARG A 7 6.29 17.72 2.57
N LYS A 8 7.47 17.75 1.96
CA LYS A 8 8.03 16.59 1.24
C LYS A 8 8.24 15.38 2.16
N ARG A 9 8.73 15.59 3.38
CA ARG A 9 8.92 14.51 4.35
C ARG A 9 7.58 13.91 4.79
N VAL A 10 6.58 14.74 5.08
CA VAL A 10 5.22 14.29 5.43
C VAL A 10 4.61 13.46 4.30
N ALA A 11 4.72 13.93 3.05
CA ALA A 11 4.24 13.20 1.88
C ALA A 11 4.94 11.85 1.71
N ALA A 12 6.28 11.80 1.90
CA ALA A 12 7.02 10.55 1.82
C ALA A 12 6.57 9.53 2.87
N MET A 13 6.35 9.97 4.11
CA MET A 13 5.84 9.09 5.18
C MET A 13 4.43 8.56 4.85
N ALA A 14 3.55 9.41 4.32
CA ALA A 14 2.20 8.98 3.95
C ALA A 14 2.20 7.97 2.78
N ILE A 15 3.08 8.16 1.80
CA ILE A 15 3.28 7.20 0.69
C ILE A 15 3.81 5.87 1.21
N GLN A 16 4.76 5.91 2.14
CA GLN A 16 5.32 4.70 2.75
C GLN A 16 4.24 3.93 3.53
N LEU A 17 3.42 4.62 4.34
CA LEU A 17 2.31 3.98 5.03
C LEU A 17 1.31 3.33 4.06
N ALA A 18 1.00 3.99 2.94
CA ALA A 18 0.11 3.43 1.91
C ALA A 18 0.72 2.24 1.17
N THR A 19 2.03 2.04 1.27
CA THR A 19 2.74 0.87 0.74
C THR A 19 2.78 -0.26 1.77
N ASP A 20 3.03 0.06 3.03
CA ASP A 20 3.21 -0.91 4.11
C ASP A 20 1.87 -1.49 4.60
N ASP A 21 0.83 -0.67 4.71
CA ASP A 21 -0.52 -1.08 5.14
C ASP A 21 -1.61 -0.29 4.36
N PRO A 22 -1.91 -0.69 3.12
CA PRO A 22 -2.85 0.04 2.28
C PRO A 22 -4.30 -0.04 2.79
N GLU A 23 -4.71 -1.15 3.44
CA GLU A 23 -6.05 -1.28 4.02
C GLU A 23 -6.28 -0.30 5.18
N LEU A 24 -5.30 -0.12 6.07
CA LEU A 24 -5.37 0.90 7.12
C LEU A 24 -5.50 2.30 6.52
N VAL A 25 -4.73 2.60 5.47
CA VAL A 25 -4.81 3.90 4.80
C VAL A 25 -6.20 4.16 4.23
N LYS A 26 -6.87 3.17 3.63
CA LYS A 26 -8.27 3.30 3.17
C LYS A 26 -9.23 3.62 4.32
N GLN A 27 -9.05 3.01 5.49
CA GLN A 27 -9.87 3.28 6.68
C GLN A 27 -9.65 4.70 7.21
N VAL A 28 -8.40 5.14 7.28
CA VAL A 28 -8.05 6.50 7.71
C VAL A 28 -8.60 7.54 6.73
N ILE A 29 -8.46 7.34 5.43
CA ILE A 29 -9.04 8.20 4.38
C ILE A 29 -10.56 8.31 4.55
N ALA A 30 -11.26 7.20 4.78
CA ALA A 30 -12.71 7.21 5.01
C ALA A 30 -13.09 8.03 6.25
N ARG A 31 -12.32 7.93 7.33
CA ARG A 31 -12.53 8.73 8.54
C ARG A 31 -12.28 10.22 8.30
N LEU A 32 -11.22 10.58 7.58
CA LEU A 32 -10.88 11.97 7.25
C LEU A 32 -11.93 12.61 6.32
N ARG A 33 -12.39 11.88 5.30
CA ARG A 33 -13.51 12.33 4.45
C ARG A 33 -14.78 12.58 5.26
N LYS A 34 -15.04 11.76 6.28
CA LYS A 34 -16.19 11.93 7.17
C LYS A 34 -16.05 13.12 8.12
N SER A 35 -14.84 13.43 8.59
CA SER A 35 -14.62 14.60 9.46
C SER A 35 -14.68 15.91 8.68
N GLY A 36 -14.32 15.91 7.39
CA GLY A 36 -14.33 17.10 6.55
C GLY A 36 -13.15 18.05 6.81
N ASP A 37 -12.19 17.64 7.64
CA ASP A 37 -11.00 18.45 7.98
C ASP A 37 -10.02 18.57 6.80
N ILE A 38 -10.15 17.69 5.81
CA ILE A 38 -9.32 17.64 4.59
C ILE A 38 -10.26 17.53 3.39
N GLU A 39 -10.01 18.29 2.34
CA GLU A 39 -10.82 18.19 1.12
C GLU A 39 -10.72 16.77 0.52
N PRO A 40 -11.84 16.20 0.05
CA PRO A 40 -11.84 14.86 -0.54
C PRO A 40 -10.81 14.69 -1.68
N ASP A 41 -10.58 15.75 -2.45
CA ASP A 41 -9.66 15.78 -3.59
C ASP A 41 -8.19 15.68 -3.16
N ASP A 42 -7.84 16.23 -1.99
CA ASP A 42 -6.49 16.15 -1.44
C ASP A 42 -6.09 14.73 -1.03
N LEU A 43 -7.07 13.85 -0.79
CA LEU A 43 -6.84 12.46 -0.38
C LEU A 43 -6.76 11.49 -1.56
N VAL A 44 -7.17 11.91 -2.77
CA VAL A 44 -7.28 11.04 -3.95
C VAL A 44 -5.96 10.37 -4.31
N TYR A 45 -4.83 11.07 -4.16
CA TYR A 45 -3.52 10.51 -4.50
C TYR A 45 -3.14 9.32 -3.62
N LEU A 46 -3.35 9.44 -2.30
CA LEU A 46 -3.08 8.34 -1.35
C LEU A 46 -4.06 7.18 -1.54
N ASP A 47 -5.33 7.49 -1.82
CA ASP A 47 -6.37 6.49 -2.10
C ASP A 47 -5.96 5.59 -3.29
N ARG A 48 -5.43 6.19 -4.36
CA ARG A 48 -4.95 5.49 -5.55
C ARG A 48 -3.71 4.62 -5.29
N ILE A 49 -2.79 5.08 -4.43
CA ILE A 49 -1.61 4.29 -4.05
C ILE A 49 -2.06 3.06 -3.27
N ALA A 50 -2.96 3.24 -2.30
CA ALA A 50 -3.50 2.14 -1.51
C ALA A 50 -4.23 1.11 -2.40
N ASP A 51 -5.10 1.56 -3.31
CA ASP A 51 -5.80 0.67 -4.26
C ASP A 51 -4.84 -0.15 -5.13
N ARG A 52 -3.75 0.47 -5.59
CA ARG A 52 -2.72 -0.23 -6.37
C ARG A 52 -2.05 -1.33 -5.55
N TRP A 53 -1.63 -1.04 -4.33
CA TRP A 53 -0.96 -2.02 -3.48
C TRP A 53 -1.87 -3.17 -3.06
N ILE A 54 -3.15 -2.89 -2.76
CA ILE A 54 -4.17 -3.92 -2.51
C ILE A 54 -4.29 -4.87 -3.71
N ASN A 55 -4.32 -4.33 -4.93
CA ASN A 55 -4.39 -5.13 -6.14
C ASN A 55 -3.12 -5.98 -6.35
N ILE A 56 -1.93 -5.41 -6.17
CA ILE A 56 -0.66 -6.16 -6.24
C ILE A 56 -0.64 -7.30 -5.22
N ALA A 57 -1.01 -7.03 -3.96
CA ALA A 57 -1.06 -8.04 -2.91
C ALA A 57 -2.06 -9.17 -3.24
N ARG A 58 -3.21 -8.81 -3.84
CA ARG A 58 -4.20 -9.80 -4.32
C ARG A 58 -3.64 -10.67 -5.45
N GLU A 59 -3.02 -10.06 -6.46
CA GLU A 59 -2.41 -10.78 -7.58
C GLU A 59 -1.28 -11.71 -7.13
N ASN A 60 -0.43 -11.23 -6.21
CA ASN A 60 0.66 -12.03 -5.66
C ASN A 60 0.14 -13.24 -4.88
N ARG A 61 -0.93 -13.07 -4.09
CA ARG A 61 -1.60 -14.20 -3.42
C ARG A 61 -2.15 -15.22 -4.41
N GLN A 62 -2.79 -14.77 -5.49
CA GLN A 62 -3.30 -15.68 -6.54
C GLN A 62 -2.18 -16.42 -7.26
N LYS A 63 -1.07 -15.73 -7.58
CA LYS A 63 0.12 -16.35 -8.18
C LYS A 63 0.74 -17.39 -7.25
N ALA A 64 0.87 -17.08 -5.96
CA ALA A 64 1.40 -18.01 -4.96
C ALA A 64 0.52 -19.26 -4.82
N GLN A 65 -0.81 -19.13 -4.88
CA GLN A 65 -1.73 -20.28 -4.84
C GLN A 65 -1.63 -21.18 -6.07
N ARG A 66 -1.34 -20.60 -7.25
CA ARG A 66 -1.15 -21.36 -8.50
C ARG A 66 0.27 -21.90 -8.66
N TRP A 67 1.21 -21.40 -7.86
CA TRP A 67 2.60 -21.78 -7.98
C TRP A 67 2.79 -23.22 -7.49
N GLN A 68 3.24 -24.07 -8.40
CA GLN A 68 3.72 -25.40 -8.08
C GLN A 68 5.26 -25.37 -8.16
N PRO A 69 5.97 -25.59 -7.04
CA PRO A 69 7.41 -25.66 -7.07
C PRO A 69 7.88 -26.82 -7.94
N SER A 70 8.98 -26.62 -8.68
CA SER A 70 9.63 -27.71 -9.40
C SER A 70 10.03 -28.82 -8.42
N PRO A 71 9.90 -30.11 -8.79
CA PRO A 71 10.35 -31.22 -7.96
C PRO A 71 11.82 -31.09 -7.50
N ALA A 72 12.67 -30.47 -8.33
CA ALA A 72 14.07 -30.21 -7.98
C ALA A 72 14.23 -29.20 -6.84
N LEU A 73 13.41 -28.14 -6.80
CA LEU A 73 13.39 -27.16 -5.69
C LEU A 73 12.91 -27.82 -4.38
N VAL A 74 11.93 -28.71 -4.47
CA VAL A 74 11.42 -29.46 -3.31
C VAL A 74 12.48 -30.42 -2.75
N ALA A 75 13.26 -31.06 -3.63
CA ALA A 75 14.34 -31.97 -3.23
C ALA A 75 15.47 -31.24 -2.50
N VAL A 76 15.87 -30.04 -2.96
CA VAL A 76 16.92 -29.24 -2.32
C VAL A 76 16.50 -28.71 -0.94
N ALA A 77 15.23 -28.37 -0.74
CA ALA A 77 14.73 -27.87 0.54
C ALA A 77 14.59 -28.94 1.65
N ARG A 78 14.81 -30.22 1.34
CA ARG A 78 14.69 -31.36 2.27
C ARG A 78 16.04 -31.91 2.74
N LEU A 79 17.15 -31.35 2.28
CA LEU A 79 18.52 -31.66 2.70
C LEU A 79 18.99 -30.63 3.74
#